data_AF-R6HB16-F1
#
_entry.id   AF-R6HB16-F1
#
_cell.length_a   1.000
_cell.length_b   1.000
_cell.length_c   1.000
_cell.angle_alpha   90.00
_cell.angle_beta   90.00
_cell.angle_gamma   90.00
#
_symmetry.space_group_name_H-M   'P 1'
#
loop_
_entity.id
_entity.type
_entity.pdbx_description
1 polymer ?
#
loop_
_entity_poly.entity_id
_entity_poly.type
_entity_poly.pdbx_seq_one_letter_code
_entity_poly.pdbx_strand_id
1 'polypeptide(L)'
;MAEGYTKGYLRKSSVDDPLFERKNTQDNTPAIIHTRLVPGDKVRITVAPKGCGSENMGAMKMLKPADGVQGVIDFVLDTVRKAGPNPCPPVTVGIGIGGNMEKCALLAKYSLTRPIGEHNSDERYAKLEEELLERINKTGIGPAGLGGTTTAAAVNIEYAPTHIGALPVAVNLNCHAARRAYAVL
;
A
#
# COMPACT_ATOMS: atom_id res chain seq x y z
N MET A 1 -14.36 15.65 1.52
CA MET A 1 -14.67 14.23 1.22
C MET A 1 -16.15 14.01 1.02
N ALA A 2 -16.99 14.26 2.04
CA ALA A 2 -18.45 14.07 1.99
C ALA A 2 -19.09 14.60 0.71
N GLU A 3 -18.85 15.88 0.37
CA GLU A 3 -19.37 16.49 -0.86
C GLU A 3 -18.98 15.75 -2.13
N GLY A 4 -17.74 15.25 -2.22
CA GLY A 4 -17.28 14.47 -3.37
C GLY A 4 -18.04 13.16 -3.52
N TYR A 5 -18.46 12.54 -2.42
CA TYR A 5 -19.24 11.30 -2.45
C TYR A 5 -20.74 11.54 -2.64
N THR A 6 -21.30 12.59 -2.05
CA THR A 6 -22.73 12.89 -2.13
C THR A 6 -23.12 13.51 -3.47
N LYS A 7 -22.31 14.43 -4.00
CA LYS A 7 -22.56 15.11 -5.28
C LYS A 7 -21.90 14.43 -6.48
N GLY A 8 -20.79 13.70 -6.28
CA GLY A 8 -20.01 13.08 -7.36
C GLY A 8 -20.50 11.70 -7.81
N TYR A 9 -21.73 11.31 -7.47
CA TYR A 9 -22.31 9.99 -7.81
C TYR A 9 -21.44 8.78 -7.41
N LEU A 10 -20.67 8.91 -6.32
CA LEU A 10 -19.83 7.83 -5.81
C LEU A 10 -20.60 6.95 -4.80
N ARG A 11 -20.07 5.75 -4.57
CA ARG A 11 -20.64 4.79 -3.62
C ARG A 11 -20.18 5.09 -2.18
N LYS A 12 -21.15 5.25 -1.28
CA LYS A 12 -20.90 5.41 0.16
C LYS A 12 -20.74 4.05 0.80
N SER A 13 -19.51 3.75 1.21
CA SER A 13 -19.01 2.41 1.55
C SER A 13 -18.46 2.33 2.97
N SER A 14 -18.61 3.38 3.79
CA SER A 14 -18.18 3.40 5.19
C SER A 14 -19.35 3.11 6.11
N VAL A 15 -19.11 2.27 7.11
CA VAL A 15 -20.03 2.00 8.22
C VAL A 15 -19.57 2.75 9.47
N ASP A 16 -20.52 3.19 10.31
CA ASP A 16 -20.24 3.95 11.54
C ASP A 16 -19.64 3.09 12.65
N ASP A 17 -20.27 1.95 12.92
CA ASP A 17 -19.86 0.94 13.88
C ASP A 17 -19.35 -0.30 13.13
N PRO A 18 -18.07 -0.67 13.23
CA PRO A 18 -17.51 -1.73 12.41
C PRO A 18 -17.93 -3.14 12.82
N LEU A 19 -18.38 -3.36 14.06
CA LEU A 19 -18.48 -4.70 14.67
C LEU A 19 -19.92 -5.18 14.90
N PHE A 20 -20.83 -4.32 15.34
CA PHE A 20 -22.17 -4.69 15.79
C PHE A 20 -23.25 -4.22 14.81
N GLU A 21 -23.52 -2.91 14.74
CA GLU A 21 -24.66 -2.37 13.99
C GLU A 21 -24.37 -2.14 12.51
N ARG A 22 -23.13 -1.72 12.18
CA ARG A 22 -22.66 -1.55 10.80
C ARG A 22 -23.57 -0.67 9.93
N LYS A 23 -24.14 0.40 10.50
CA LYS A 23 -24.99 1.34 9.74
C LYS A 23 -24.13 2.16 8.78
N ASN A 24 -24.59 2.34 7.55
CA ASN A 24 -23.84 3.10 6.56
C ASN A 24 -23.92 4.61 6.86
N THR A 25 -22.77 5.29 6.80
CA THR A 25 -22.59 6.72 7.08
C THR A 25 -23.28 7.65 6.08
N GLN A 26 -23.75 7.13 4.94
CA GLN A 26 -24.44 7.86 3.86
C GLN A 26 -23.61 8.93 3.12
N ASP A 27 -22.39 9.22 3.56
CA ASP A 27 -21.48 10.19 2.93
C ASP A 27 -20.02 9.71 2.81
N ASN A 28 -19.75 8.46 3.22
CA ASN A 28 -18.44 7.81 3.19
C ASN A 28 -17.40 8.41 4.16
N THR A 29 -17.80 9.24 5.11
CA THR A 29 -16.92 9.77 6.16
C THR A 29 -16.75 8.76 7.33
N PRO A 30 -15.76 8.94 8.22
CA PRO A 30 -14.65 9.90 8.17
C PRO A 30 -13.59 9.54 7.11
N ALA A 31 -12.84 10.54 6.68
CA ALA A 31 -11.60 10.33 5.95
C ALA A 31 -10.50 9.84 6.91
N ILE A 32 -9.63 8.95 6.46
CA ILE A 32 -8.38 8.66 7.15
C ILE A 32 -7.37 9.72 6.73
N ILE A 33 -6.93 10.54 7.68
CA ILE A 33 -6.00 11.64 7.44
C ILE A 33 -4.65 11.32 8.08
N HIS A 34 -3.60 11.40 7.26
CA HIS A 34 -2.22 11.29 7.71
C HIS A 34 -1.51 12.61 7.46
N THR A 35 -0.99 13.20 8.53
CA THR A 35 -0.29 14.49 8.47
C THR A 35 1.20 14.28 8.65
N ARG A 36 2.01 14.98 7.85
CA ARG A 36 3.46 15.10 8.04
C ARG A 36 3.83 16.56 8.08
N LEU A 37 4.51 16.97 9.14
CA LEU A 37 5.10 18.29 9.24
C LEU A 37 6.43 18.28 8.50
N VAL A 38 6.62 19.24 7.61
CA VAL A 38 7.83 19.42 6.80
C VAL A 38 8.21 20.91 6.81
N PRO A 39 9.50 21.25 6.63
CA PRO A 39 9.90 22.65 6.45
C PRO A 39 9.23 23.27 5.22
N GLY A 40 8.97 24.58 5.28
CA GLY A 40 8.39 25.37 4.20
C GLY A 40 7.08 26.05 4.58
N ASP A 41 6.45 26.68 3.59
CA ASP A 41 5.25 27.52 3.72
C ASP A 41 4.05 27.01 2.90
N LYS A 42 4.20 25.84 2.26
CA LYS A 42 3.19 25.23 1.39
C LYS A 42 2.55 23.99 2.00
N VAL A 43 1.32 23.69 1.58
CA VAL A 43 0.60 22.47 1.97
C VAL A 43 0.42 21.56 0.76
N ARG A 44 1.11 20.41 0.77
CA ARG A 44 0.86 19.35 -0.22
C ARG A 44 -0.20 18.38 0.29
N ILE A 45 -1.30 18.28 -0.44
CA ILE A 45 -2.40 17.35 -0.16
C ILE A 45 -2.37 16.24 -1.20
N THR A 46 -2.35 14.98 -0.74
CA THR A 46 -2.55 13.81 -1.60
C THR A 46 -3.85 13.12 -1.21
N VAL A 47 -4.74 12.92 -2.18
CA VAL A 47 -5.99 12.16 -2.02
C VAL A 47 -5.82 10.81 -2.69
N ALA A 48 -6.07 9.72 -1.98
CA ALA A 48 -5.95 8.36 -2.49
C ALA A 48 -7.21 7.52 -2.19
N PRO A 49 -8.23 7.54 -3.06
CA PRO A 49 -9.42 6.71 -2.89
C PRO A 49 -9.06 5.22 -3.00
N LYS A 50 -9.01 4.53 -1.87
CA LYS A 50 -8.58 3.13 -1.80
C LYS A 50 -9.77 2.17 -1.88
N GLY A 51 -9.62 1.10 -2.66
CA GLY A 51 -10.60 0.02 -2.72
C GLY A 51 -10.41 -0.96 -1.57
N CYS A 52 -11.50 -1.43 -0.96
CA CYS A 52 -11.47 -2.38 0.15
C CYS A 52 -10.86 -3.73 -0.25
N GLY A 53 -11.16 -4.24 -1.45
CA GLY A 53 -10.62 -5.51 -1.94
C GLY A 53 -9.09 -5.57 -1.95
N SER A 54 -8.42 -4.49 -2.34
CA SER A 54 -6.96 -4.42 -2.28
C SER A 54 -6.42 -4.04 -0.90
N GLU A 55 -7.21 -3.37 -0.06
CA GLU A 55 -6.81 -3.05 1.31
C GLU A 55 -6.73 -4.30 2.19
N ASN A 56 -7.72 -5.18 2.08
CA ASN A 56 -7.82 -6.39 2.88
C ASN A 56 -6.73 -7.43 2.56
N MET A 57 -6.01 -7.26 1.45
CA MET A 57 -4.95 -8.15 1.01
C MET A 57 -3.56 -7.69 1.47
N GLY A 58 -3.48 -6.57 2.19
CA GLY A 58 -2.26 -6.17 2.88
C GLY A 58 -1.97 -7.07 4.08
N ALA A 59 -0.71 -7.12 4.48
CA ALA A 59 -0.27 -7.87 5.66
C ALA A 59 0.86 -7.13 6.35
N MET A 60 1.09 -7.46 7.62
CA MET A 60 2.26 -6.99 8.36
C MET A 60 2.88 -8.11 9.18
N LYS A 61 4.19 -8.01 9.40
CA LYS A 61 4.95 -8.98 10.18
C LYS A 61 6.09 -8.28 10.91
N MET A 62 6.27 -8.67 12.17
CA MET A 62 7.42 -8.27 12.97
C MET A 62 8.53 -9.30 12.73
N LEU A 63 9.38 -9.06 11.73
CA LEU A 63 10.53 -9.91 11.47
C LEU A 63 11.61 -9.70 12.54
N LYS A 64 12.47 -10.71 12.67
CA LYS A 64 13.71 -10.60 13.44
C LYS A 64 14.76 -9.90 12.57
N PRO A 65 15.66 -9.09 13.15
CA PRO A 65 16.78 -8.51 12.39
C PRO A 65 17.61 -9.57 11.63
N ALA A 66 17.74 -10.77 12.21
CA ALA A 66 18.43 -11.91 11.60
C ALA A 66 17.75 -12.46 10.33
N ASP A 67 16.46 -12.20 10.12
CA ASP A 67 15.75 -12.61 8.89
C ASP A 67 16.25 -11.80 7.68
N GLY A 68 16.76 -10.58 7.92
CA GLY A 68 17.42 -9.74 6.93
C GLY A 68 16.58 -9.47 5.67
N VAL A 69 17.26 -9.20 4.56
CA VAL A 69 16.62 -8.90 3.26
C VAL A 69 15.82 -10.09 2.74
N GLN A 70 16.33 -11.31 2.92
CA GLN A 70 15.64 -12.51 2.43
C GLN A 70 14.28 -12.71 3.13
N GLY A 71 14.21 -12.48 4.44
CA GLY A 71 12.95 -12.55 5.17
C GLY A 71 11.92 -11.52 4.71
N VAL A 72 12.37 -10.33 4.29
CA VAL A 72 11.49 -9.31 3.67
C VAL A 72 10.96 -9.82 2.33
N ILE A 73 11.84 -10.34 1.47
CA ILE A 73 11.47 -10.88 0.15
C ILE A 73 10.44 -12.01 0.29
N ASP A 74 10.71 -12.97 1.16
CA ASP A 74 9.84 -14.13 1.39
C ASP A 74 8.47 -13.69 1.90
N PHE A 75 8.44 -12.73 2.85
CA PHE A 75 7.19 -12.19 3.38
C PHE A 75 6.37 -11.44 2.30
N VAL A 76 7.01 -10.65 1.45
CA VAL A 76 6.34 -9.94 0.36
C VAL A 76 5.75 -10.93 -0.65
N LEU A 77 6.53 -11.92 -1.09
CA LEU A 77 6.07 -12.92 -2.05
C LEU A 77 4.94 -13.78 -1.49
N ASP A 78 5.03 -14.20 -0.23
CA ASP A 78 3.98 -14.93 0.46
C ASP A 78 2.69 -14.09 0.54
N THR A 79 2.79 -12.81 0.88
CA THR A 79 1.63 -11.90 0.93
C THR A 79 0.96 -11.77 -0.43
N VAL A 80 1.74 -11.56 -1.51
CA VAL A 80 1.19 -11.45 -2.88
C VAL A 80 0.56 -12.76 -3.35
N ARG A 81 1.19 -13.91 -3.04
CA ARG A 81 0.63 -15.23 -3.37
C ARG A 81 -0.69 -15.49 -2.64
N LYS A 82 -0.76 -15.16 -1.35
CA LYS A 82 -1.99 -15.26 -0.55
C LYS A 82 -3.08 -14.33 -1.06
N ALA A 83 -2.72 -13.13 -1.53
CA ALA A 83 -3.65 -12.19 -2.13
C ALA A 83 -4.26 -12.72 -3.44
N GLY A 84 -3.44 -13.36 -4.29
CA GLY A 84 -3.89 -14.00 -5.53
C GLY A 84 -4.70 -13.05 -6.44
N PRO A 85 -5.89 -13.46 -6.92
CA PRO A 85 -6.76 -12.64 -7.77
C PRO A 85 -7.47 -11.49 -7.02
N ASN A 86 -7.58 -11.57 -5.69
CA ASN A 86 -8.47 -10.72 -4.89
C ASN A 86 -8.23 -9.20 -5.01
N PRO A 87 -6.98 -8.69 -5.10
CA PRO A 87 -6.74 -7.27 -5.29
C PRO A 87 -6.86 -6.83 -6.76
N CYS A 88 -7.52 -7.62 -7.63
CA CYS A 88 -7.71 -7.32 -9.05
C CYS A 88 -6.40 -6.92 -9.76
N PRO A 89 -5.41 -7.82 -9.84
CA PRO A 89 -4.13 -7.54 -10.50
C PRO A 89 -4.33 -7.12 -11.97
N PRO A 90 -3.38 -6.35 -12.56
CA PRO A 90 -2.05 -6.06 -12.03
C PRO A 90 -2.09 -5.05 -10.86
N VAL A 91 -1.33 -5.36 -9.80
CA VAL A 91 -1.27 -4.51 -8.60
C VAL A 91 -0.07 -3.57 -8.58
N THR A 92 -0.14 -2.49 -7.82
CA THR A 92 1.07 -1.82 -7.30
C THR A 92 1.31 -2.32 -5.88
N VAL A 93 2.52 -2.77 -5.58
CA VAL A 93 2.89 -3.31 -4.27
C VAL A 93 3.64 -2.24 -3.48
N GLY A 94 3.04 -1.78 -2.38
CA GLY A 94 3.65 -0.85 -1.45
C GLY A 94 4.21 -1.57 -0.24
N ILE A 95 5.47 -1.30 0.09
CA ILE A 95 6.19 -1.96 1.18
C ILE A 95 6.71 -0.89 2.14
N GLY A 96 6.50 -1.09 3.43
CA GLY A 96 7.05 -0.27 4.51
C GLY A 96 7.96 -1.09 5.40
N ILE A 97 9.20 -0.63 5.62
CA ILE A 97 10.21 -1.35 6.41
C ILE A 97 10.72 -0.46 7.56
N GLY A 98 10.81 -1.02 8.76
CA GLY A 98 11.31 -0.30 9.94
C GLY A 98 10.24 0.52 10.67
N GLY A 99 10.67 1.47 11.50
CA GLY A 99 9.78 2.15 12.46
C GLY A 99 9.29 1.21 13.56
N ASN A 100 7.99 1.26 13.83
CA ASN A 100 7.25 0.35 14.70
C ASN A 100 6.08 -0.26 13.90
N MET A 101 5.21 -1.00 14.59
CA MET A 101 4.02 -1.64 14.01
C MET A 101 3.17 -0.68 13.15
N GLU A 102 2.78 0.47 13.69
CA GLU A 102 1.96 1.46 12.97
C GLU A 102 2.73 2.16 11.84
N LYS A 103 4.02 2.46 12.04
CA LYS A 103 4.80 3.25 11.11
C LYS A 103 5.10 2.47 9.83
N CYS A 104 5.40 1.18 9.91
CA CYS A 104 5.61 0.38 8.70
C CYS A 104 4.34 0.29 7.86
N ALA A 105 3.17 0.14 8.49
CA ALA A 105 1.88 0.15 7.80
C ALA A 105 1.62 1.49 7.09
N LEU A 106 1.91 2.61 7.77
CA LEU A 106 1.79 3.95 7.18
C LEU A 106 2.77 4.15 5.99
N LEU A 107 4.01 3.67 6.10
CA LEU A 107 5.00 3.73 5.03
C LEU A 107 4.57 2.89 3.82
N ALA A 108 4.07 1.67 4.04
CA ALA A 108 3.53 0.83 2.98
C ALA A 108 2.35 1.48 2.26
N LYS A 109 1.49 2.20 3.01
CA LYS A 109 0.40 2.98 2.43
C LYS A 109 0.90 4.19 1.64
N TYR A 110 1.91 4.88 2.17
CA TYR A 110 2.49 6.07 1.55
C TYR A 110 3.24 5.74 0.26
N SER A 111 3.96 4.61 0.20
CA SER A 111 4.72 4.20 -0.98
C SER A 111 3.84 3.98 -2.21
N LEU A 112 2.57 3.63 -2.01
CA LEU A 112 1.54 3.54 -3.06
C LEU A 112 1.17 4.90 -3.69
N THR A 113 1.65 6.02 -3.15
CA THR A 113 1.47 7.36 -3.74
C THR A 113 2.53 7.71 -4.79
N ARG A 114 3.61 6.92 -4.89
CA ARG A 114 4.70 7.14 -5.85
C ARG A 114 4.32 6.76 -7.30
N PRO A 115 4.54 7.62 -8.31
CA PRO A 115 4.44 7.33 -9.74
C PRO A 115 5.00 5.95 -10.14
N ILE A 116 4.29 5.27 -11.04
CA ILE A 116 4.82 4.03 -11.63
C ILE A 116 6.02 4.42 -12.49
N GLY A 117 7.13 3.70 -12.34
CA GLY A 117 8.40 4.00 -13.00
C GLY A 117 9.33 4.90 -12.19
N GLU A 118 8.87 5.46 -11.07
CA GLU A 118 9.77 6.07 -10.08
C GLU A 118 10.28 5.03 -9.09
N HIS A 119 11.57 5.12 -8.77
CA HIS A 119 12.26 4.19 -7.87
C HIS A 119 12.71 4.89 -6.58
N ASN A 120 13.07 4.10 -5.57
CA ASN A 120 13.64 4.64 -4.34
C ASN A 120 14.94 5.42 -4.64
N SER A 121 15.18 6.52 -3.91
CA SER A 121 16.41 7.30 -4.03
C SER A 121 17.66 6.58 -3.49
N ASP A 122 17.49 5.63 -2.56
CA ASP A 122 18.56 4.73 -2.13
C ASP A 122 18.64 3.54 -3.08
N GLU A 123 19.76 3.44 -3.80
CA GLU A 123 19.99 2.42 -4.84
C GLU A 123 19.82 0.98 -4.34
N ARG A 124 20.05 0.71 -3.05
CA ARG A 124 19.88 -0.65 -2.49
C ARG A 124 18.41 -1.02 -2.45
N TYR A 125 17.55 -0.07 -2.08
CA TYR A 125 16.11 -0.27 -2.08
C TYR A 125 15.54 -0.26 -3.50
N ALA A 126 16.07 0.55 -4.41
CA ALA A 126 15.66 0.53 -5.82
C ALA A 126 15.93 -0.83 -6.48
N LYS A 127 17.11 -1.41 -6.27
CA LYS A 127 17.43 -2.78 -6.73
C LYS A 127 16.50 -3.83 -6.14
N LEU A 128 16.14 -3.68 -4.87
CA LEU A 128 15.19 -4.59 -4.21
C LEU A 128 13.77 -4.44 -4.76
N GLU A 129 13.33 -3.22 -5.12
CA GLU A 129 12.05 -2.99 -5.81
C GLU A 129 12.00 -3.73 -7.16
N GLU A 130 13.06 -3.61 -7.96
CA GLU A 130 13.19 -4.30 -9.24
C GLU A 130 13.19 -5.82 -9.09
N GLU A 131 14.00 -6.35 -8.16
CA GLU A 131 14.08 -7.78 -7.88
C GLU A 131 12.72 -8.34 -7.42
N LEU A 132 12.02 -7.64 -6.53
CA LEU A 132 10.69 -8.03 -6.08
C LEU A 132 9.67 -7.99 -7.21
N LEU A 133 9.71 -6.97 -8.06
CA LEU A 133 8.79 -6.86 -9.20
C LEU A 133 8.98 -8.06 -10.15
N GLU A 134 10.22 -8.41 -10.47
CA GLU A 134 10.54 -9.57 -11.30
C GLU A 134 10.03 -10.88 -10.64
N ARG A 135 10.36 -11.10 -9.36
CA ARG A 135 9.95 -12.31 -8.63
C ARG A 135 8.42 -12.42 -8.50
N ILE A 136 7.73 -11.31 -8.28
CA ILE A 136 6.26 -11.25 -8.22
C ILE A 136 5.65 -11.61 -9.58
N ASN A 137 6.19 -11.08 -10.67
CA ASN A 137 5.68 -11.38 -12.01
C ASN A 137 5.96 -12.83 -12.44
N LYS A 138 7.03 -13.45 -11.91
CA LYS A 138 7.29 -14.89 -12.06
C LYS A 138 6.35 -15.80 -11.26
N THR A 139 5.47 -15.26 -10.40
CA THR A 139 4.47 -16.08 -9.68
C THR A 139 3.42 -16.68 -10.60
N GLY A 140 3.21 -16.10 -11.79
CA GLY A 140 2.23 -16.59 -12.76
C GLY A 140 0.76 -16.31 -12.40
N ILE A 141 0.47 -15.51 -11.37
CA ILE A 141 -0.91 -15.13 -11.01
C ILE A 141 -1.55 -14.32 -12.16
N GLY A 142 -0.84 -13.31 -12.65
CA GLY A 142 -1.20 -12.53 -13.83
C GLY A 142 -2.47 -11.66 -13.68
N PRO A 143 -2.89 -10.98 -14.76
CA PRO A 143 -4.02 -10.06 -14.74
C PRO A 143 -5.33 -10.75 -14.33
N ALA A 144 -6.07 -10.12 -13.41
CA ALA A 144 -7.28 -10.67 -12.78
C ALA A 144 -7.12 -12.08 -12.14
N GLY A 145 -5.89 -12.58 -12.00
CA GLY A 145 -5.60 -13.95 -11.56
C GLY A 145 -5.91 -15.04 -12.58
N LEU A 146 -5.97 -14.70 -13.87
CA LEU A 146 -6.22 -15.64 -14.97
C LEU A 146 -4.95 -16.25 -15.55
N GLY A 147 -3.81 -16.09 -14.87
CA GLY A 147 -2.51 -16.46 -15.38
C GLY A 147 -1.84 -15.34 -16.18
N GLY A 148 -0.55 -15.52 -16.49
CA GLY A 148 0.24 -14.60 -17.32
C GLY A 148 1.46 -14.03 -16.59
N THR A 149 2.07 -13.01 -17.19
CA THR A 149 3.40 -12.51 -16.79
C THR A 149 3.35 -11.19 -16.03
N THR A 150 2.17 -10.63 -15.78
CA THR A 150 2.02 -9.31 -15.14
C THR A 150 1.06 -9.40 -13.95
N THR A 151 1.60 -9.82 -12.81
CA THR A 151 0.90 -9.80 -11.51
C THR A 151 0.99 -8.42 -10.88
N ALA A 152 2.13 -7.75 -10.99
CA ALA A 152 2.37 -6.41 -10.48
C ALA A 152 2.92 -5.48 -11.56
N ALA A 153 2.48 -4.23 -11.53
CA ALA A 153 2.94 -3.15 -12.42
C ALA A 153 4.10 -2.35 -11.80
N ALA A 154 4.21 -2.31 -10.47
CA ALA A 154 5.29 -1.63 -9.75
C ALA A 154 5.41 -2.16 -8.31
N VAL A 155 6.61 -2.02 -7.74
CA VAL A 155 6.91 -2.26 -6.32
C VAL A 155 7.59 -1.01 -5.78
N ASN A 156 7.08 -0.47 -4.67
CA ASN A 156 7.60 0.74 -4.04
C ASN A 156 7.88 0.48 -2.55
N ILE A 157 9.14 0.68 -2.14
CA ILE A 157 9.60 0.54 -0.77
C ILE A 157 9.82 1.91 -0.16
N GLU A 158 9.29 2.09 1.05
CA GLU A 158 9.60 3.20 1.95
C GLU A 158 10.13 2.64 3.26
N TYR A 159 11.08 3.33 3.89
CA TYR A 159 11.71 2.83 5.11
C TYR A 159 11.90 3.93 6.16
N ALA A 160 12.06 3.52 7.41
CA ALA A 160 12.36 4.40 8.53
C ALA A 160 13.31 3.74 9.54
N PRO A 161 14.05 4.53 10.34
CA PRO A 161 14.80 4.01 11.48
C PRO A 161 13.92 3.14 12.39
N THR A 162 14.51 2.10 12.95
CA THR A 162 13.84 1.11 13.81
C THR A 162 14.72 0.77 15.01
N HIS A 163 14.11 0.21 16.05
CA HIS A 163 14.84 -0.35 17.18
C HIS A 163 15.71 -1.53 16.73
N ILE A 164 16.94 -1.66 17.26
CA ILE A 164 17.93 -2.67 16.84
C ILE A 164 17.42 -4.11 16.92
N GLY A 165 16.52 -4.40 17.87
CA GLY A 165 15.91 -5.71 18.06
C GLY A 165 14.71 -6.02 17.15
N ALA A 166 14.31 -5.12 16.25
CA ALA A 166 13.09 -5.27 15.46
C ALA A 166 13.30 -4.99 13.96
N LEU A 167 12.63 -5.78 13.12
CA LEU A 167 12.47 -5.52 11.69
C LEU A 167 10.98 -5.55 11.32
N PRO A 168 10.20 -4.49 11.63
CA PRO A 168 8.80 -4.39 11.22
C PRO A 168 8.69 -4.26 9.70
N VAL A 169 7.79 -5.03 9.09
CA VAL A 169 7.50 -4.95 7.66
C VAL A 169 6.01 -4.98 7.42
N ALA A 170 5.52 -4.10 6.55
CA ALA A 170 4.14 -4.13 6.07
C ALA A 170 4.09 -4.10 4.54
N VAL A 171 3.09 -4.77 3.99
CA VAL A 171 2.75 -4.81 2.58
C VAL A 171 1.33 -4.29 2.42
N ASN A 172 1.13 -3.33 1.51
CA ASN A 172 -0.18 -2.85 1.10
C ASN A 172 -0.27 -2.89 -0.43
N LEU A 173 -1.44 -3.21 -0.98
CA LEU A 173 -1.61 -3.41 -2.42
C LEU A 173 -2.57 -2.37 -2.98
N ASN A 174 -2.26 -1.75 -4.12
CA ASN A 174 -3.26 -1.08 -4.96
C ASN A 174 -3.74 -2.04 -6.05
N CYS A 175 -5.05 -2.08 -6.28
CA CYS A 175 -5.62 -2.78 -7.43
C CYS A 175 -5.38 -2.00 -8.73
N HIS A 176 -5.79 -2.55 -9.87
CA HIS A 176 -5.76 -1.83 -11.16
C HIS A 176 -6.47 -0.47 -11.11
N ALA A 177 -7.47 -0.29 -10.23
CA ALA A 177 -8.09 1.00 -9.94
C ALA A 177 -7.21 1.84 -8.97
N ALA A 178 -5.94 2.06 -9.36
CA ALA A 178 -4.96 2.83 -8.62
C ALA A 178 -5.28 4.33 -8.71
N ARG A 179 -6.16 4.80 -7.82
CA ARG A 179 -6.68 6.19 -7.81
C ARG A 179 -5.88 7.06 -6.86
N ARG A 180 -5.32 8.15 -7.38
CA ARG A 180 -4.71 9.22 -6.58
C ARG A 180 -4.67 10.54 -7.32
N ALA A 181 -4.65 11.63 -6.57
CA ALA A 181 -4.36 12.97 -7.07
C ALA A 181 -3.62 13.75 -5.98
N TYR A 182 -2.86 14.78 -6.36
CA TYR A 182 -2.26 15.69 -5.42
C TYR A 182 -2.43 17.14 -5.84
N ALA A 183 -2.40 18.04 -4.87
CA ALA A 183 -2.36 19.48 -5.06
C ALA A 183 -1.37 20.10 -4.09
N VAL A 184 -0.78 21.23 -4.47
CA VAL A 184 0.06 22.05 -3.59
C VAL A 184 -0.65 23.40 -3.44
N LEU A 185 -0.96 23.76 -2.20
CA LEU A 185 -1.53 25.03 -1.80
C LEU A 185 -0.41 25.94 -1.28
#